data_AF-A0A1G7JG12-F1
#
_entry.id   AF-A0A1G7JG12-F1
#
_cell.length_a   1.000
_cell.length_b   1.000
_cell.length_c   1.000
_cell.angle_alpha   90.00
_cell.angle_beta   90.00
_cell.angle_gamma   90.00
#
_symmetry.space_group_name_H-M   'P 1'
#
loop_
_entity.id
_entity.type
_entity.pdbx_description
1 polymer ?
#
loop_
_entity_poly.entity_id
_entity_poly.type
_entity_poly.pdbx_seq_one_letter_code
_entity_poly.pdbx_strand_id
1 'polypeptide(L)'
;MKSTEIRLFREKLALDEDNRQIRLSLHEHYEWLEAYWHDRYNAKNQIAKFSNEFGVFYWNIEGIKEIARKIAFYPPVGNSNNDFEPTITVLRATYFLRFLSELFEEQFPGTDEEIEIADNWNKSSFEALLTIGKQIRDNLFHGRKIELNEPQYTRNKELIKMASDIMSLVLDNLEQAEQV
;
A
#
# COMPACT_ATOMS: atom_id res chain seq x y z
N MET A 1 11.99 -23.76 16.06
CA MET A 1 12.45 -22.39 15.72
C MET A 1 11.28 -21.50 15.33
N LYS A 2 10.49 -21.80 14.27
CA LYS A 2 9.33 -20.98 13.87
C LYS A 2 8.29 -20.70 14.96
N SER A 3 7.96 -21.67 15.81
CA SER A 3 7.04 -21.49 16.93
C SER A 3 7.55 -20.47 17.97
N THR A 4 8.86 -20.44 18.22
CA THR A 4 9.51 -19.46 19.10
C THR A 4 9.44 -18.06 18.49
N GLU A 5 9.72 -17.93 17.19
CA GLU A 5 9.64 -16.65 16.48
C GLU A 5 8.21 -16.10 16.47
N ILE A 6 7.20 -16.95 16.25
CA ILE A 6 5.79 -16.57 16.37
C ILE A 6 5.48 -16.05 17.76
N ARG A 7 5.91 -16.76 18.82
CA ARG A 7 5.68 -16.34 20.20
C ARG A 7 6.31 -14.98 20.48
N LEU A 8 7.59 -14.81 20.14
CA LEU A 8 8.32 -13.56 20.35
C LEU A 8 7.69 -12.39 19.58
N PHE A 9 7.24 -12.63 18.35
CA PHE A 9 6.56 -11.60 17.57
C PHE A 9 5.22 -11.20 18.18
N ARG A 10 4.44 -12.19 18.67
CA ARG A 10 3.18 -11.93 19.38
C ARG A 10 3.42 -11.14 20.67
N GLU A 11 4.45 -11.47 21.43
CA GLU A 11 4.82 -10.74 22.64
C GLU A 11 5.22 -9.29 22.31
N LYS A 12 6.06 -9.10 21.29
CA LYS A 12 6.45 -7.78 20.81
C LYS A 12 5.24 -6.95 20.35
N LEU A 13 4.34 -7.54 19.56
CA LEU A 13 3.14 -6.86 19.09
C LEU A 13 2.14 -6.57 20.21
N ALA A 14 2.08 -7.41 21.26
CA ALA A 14 1.26 -7.17 22.43
C ALA A 14 1.77 -5.97 23.26
N LEU A 15 3.08 -5.74 23.27
CA LEU A 15 3.72 -4.59 23.93
C LEU A 15 3.64 -3.29 23.11
N ASP A 16 3.41 -3.39 21.79
CA ASP A 16 3.29 -2.27 20.85
C ASP A 16 1.81 -2.07 20.47
N GLU A 17 1.05 -1.49 21.42
CA GLU A 17 -0.38 -1.25 21.28
C GLU A 17 -0.72 -0.50 19.98
N ASP A 18 0.03 0.55 19.66
CA ASP A 18 -0.19 1.35 18.46
C ASP A 18 -0.10 0.51 17.19
N ASN A 19 0.95 -0.32 17.04
CA ASN A 19 1.08 -1.18 15.87
C ASN A 19 -0.04 -2.22 15.80
N ARG A 20 -0.46 -2.74 16.96
CA ARG A 20 -1.60 -3.67 17.01
C ARG A 20 -2.88 -2.99 16.49
N GLN A 21 -3.18 -1.79 16.95
CA GLN A 21 -4.37 -1.05 16.51
C GLN A 21 -4.31 -0.71 15.02
N ILE A 22 -3.16 -0.23 14.53
CA ILE A 22 -2.96 0.09 13.11
C ILE A 22 -3.19 -1.14 12.21
N ARG A 23 -2.72 -2.31 12.64
CA ARG A 23 -2.93 -3.58 11.92
C ARG A 23 -4.41 -4.00 11.89
N LEU A 24 -5.14 -3.78 12.98
CA LEU A 24 -6.58 -4.05 13.05
C LEU A 24 -7.35 -3.11 12.14
N SER A 25 -7.07 -1.80 12.18
CA SER A 25 -7.70 -0.81 11.31
C SER A 25 -7.46 -1.11 9.83
N LEU A 26 -6.21 -1.43 9.43
CA LEU A 26 -5.93 -1.81 8.04
C LEU A 26 -6.73 -3.04 7.60
N HIS A 27 -6.90 -4.03 8.48
CA HIS A 27 -7.67 -5.23 8.19
C HIS A 27 -9.13 -4.90 7.94
N GLU A 28 -9.76 -4.24 8.90
CA GLU A 28 -11.17 -3.89 8.84
C GLU A 28 -11.48 -2.94 7.67
N HIS A 29 -10.69 -1.88 7.50
CA HIS A 29 -10.89 -0.94 6.39
C HIS A 29 -10.77 -1.62 5.02
N TYR A 30 -9.80 -2.52 4.85
CA TYR A 30 -9.63 -3.22 3.59
C TYR A 30 -10.78 -4.21 3.33
N GLU A 31 -11.28 -4.90 4.36
CA GLU A 31 -12.44 -5.79 4.23
C GLU A 31 -13.70 -5.01 3.82
N TRP A 32 -13.92 -3.81 4.37
CA TRP A 32 -15.03 -2.95 3.95
C TRP A 32 -14.91 -2.49 2.50
N LEU A 33 -13.71 -2.10 2.07
CA LEU A 33 -13.45 -1.75 0.67
C LEU A 33 -13.60 -2.95 -0.27
N GLU A 34 -13.13 -4.13 0.12
CA GLU A 34 -13.36 -5.36 -0.65
C GLU A 34 -14.84 -5.68 -0.76
N ALA A 35 -15.61 -5.59 0.33
CA ALA A 35 -17.05 -5.80 0.31
C ALA A 35 -17.75 -4.82 -0.65
N TYR A 36 -17.40 -3.53 -0.58
CA TYR A 36 -17.88 -2.50 -1.50
C TYR A 36 -17.52 -2.83 -2.96
N TRP A 37 -16.26 -3.17 -3.24
CA TRP A 37 -15.84 -3.51 -4.59
C TRP A 37 -16.49 -4.80 -5.11
N HIS A 38 -16.74 -5.77 -4.25
CA HIS A 38 -17.47 -7.00 -4.58
C HIS A 38 -18.89 -6.70 -5.01
N ASP A 39 -19.61 -5.89 -4.22
CA ASP A 39 -20.97 -5.48 -4.51
C ASP A 39 -21.06 -4.66 -5.81
N ARG A 40 -20.21 -3.63 -5.97
CA ARG A 40 -20.25 -2.71 -7.11
C ARG A 40 -19.78 -3.31 -8.42
N TYR A 41 -18.70 -4.11 -8.40
CA TYR A 41 -18.00 -4.51 -9.64
C TYR A 41 -18.15 -5.98 -10.04
N ASN A 42 -18.67 -6.83 -9.15
CA ASN A 42 -19.02 -8.25 -9.37
C ASN A 42 -18.02 -9.05 -10.22
N ALA A 43 -16.71 -8.78 -10.13
CA ALA A 43 -15.72 -9.37 -11.04
C ALA A 43 -14.27 -9.28 -10.55
N LYS A 44 -13.36 -9.92 -11.30
CA LYS A 44 -11.90 -9.75 -11.21
C LYS A 44 -11.50 -8.29 -11.51
N ASN A 45 -10.35 -7.85 -11.01
CA ASN A 45 -9.75 -6.53 -11.24
C ASN A 45 -10.51 -5.34 -10.63
N GLN A 46 -11.11 -5.53 -9.46
CA GLN A 46 -11.84 -4.51 -8.69
C GLN A 46 -11.08 -3.20 -8.51
N ILE A 47 -9.81 -3.26 -8.07
CA ILE A 47 -8.97 -2.06 -7.87
C ILE A 47 -8.83 -1.24 -9.16
N ALA A 48 -8.67 -1.91 -10.31
CA ALA A 48 -8.54 -1.22 -11.59
C ALA A 48 -9.86 -0.55 -11.99
N LYS A 49 -11.00 -1.23 -11.80
CA LYS A 49 -12.32 -0.63 -12.06
C LYS A 49 -12.59 0.56 -11.15
N PHE A 50 -12.33 0.41 -9.85
CA PHE A 50 -12.44 1.49 -8.87
C PHE A 50 -11.54 2.68 -9.20
N SER A 51 -10.29 2.42 -9.59
CA SER A 51 -9.34 3.47 -9.96
C SER A 51 -9.70 4.15 -11.27
N ASN A 52 -10.30 3.43 -12.22
CA ASN A 52 -10.80 4.03 -13.47
C ASN A 52 -12.01 4.93 -13.23
N GLU A 53 -12.89 4.54 -12.30
CA GLU A 53 -14.11 5.29 -12.00
C GLU A 53 -13.83 6.51 -11.12
N PHE A 54 -13.11 6.32 -10.00
CA PHE A 54 -12.94 7.35 -8.98
C PHE A 54 -11.50 7.84 -8.80
N GLY A 55 -10.54 7.30 -9.57
CA GLY A 55 -9.12 7.58 -9.33
C GLY A 55 -8.74 9.04 -9.50
N VAL A 56 -9.38 9.78 -10.41
CA VAL A 56 -9.15 11.23 -10.57
C VAL A 56 -9.62 11.99 -9.33
N PHE A 57 -10.79 11.65 -8.78
CA PHE A 57 -11.31 12.26 -7.57
C PHE A 57 -10.35 12.02 -6.38
N TYR A 58 -10.00 10.76 -6.12
CA TYR A 58 -9.12 10.42 -5.00
C TYR A 58 -7.71 10.97 -5.15
N TRP A 59 -7.18 11.02 -6.38
CA TRP A 59 -5.85 11.60 -6.61
C TRP A 59 -5.81 13.11 -6.33
N ASN A 60 -6.94 13.81 -6.39
CA ASN A 60 -7.02 15.23 -6.06
C ASN A 60 -7.13 15.52 -4.55
N ILE A 61 -7.26 14.51 -3.70
CA ILE A 61 -7.24 14.67 -2.25
C ILE A 61 -5.79 14.86 -1.79
N GLU A 62 -5.48 15.99 -1.15
CA GLU A 62 -4.10 16.28 -0.73
C GLU A 62 -3.54 15.22 0.24
N GLY A 63 -4.36 14.72 1.17
CA GLY A 63 -3.97 13.64 2.08
C GLY A 63 -3.54 12.35 1.35
N ILE A 64 -4.15 12.04 0.21
CA ILE A 64 -3.74 10.89 -0.63
C ILE A 64 -2.36 11.15 -1.24
N LYS A 65 -2.13 12.35 -1.79
CA LYS A 65 -0.82 12.74 -2.34
C LYS A 65 0.28 12.76 -1.28
N GLU A 66 -0.01 13.27 -0.09
CA GLU A 66 0.94 13.29 1.02
C GLU A 66 1.39 11.89 1.42
N ILE A 67 0.46 10.93 1.52
CA ILE A 67 0.81 9.55 1.84
C ILE A 67 1.56 8.91 0.67
N ALA A 68 1.16 9.18 -0.58
CA ALA A 68 1.84 8.67 -1.76
C ALA A 68 3.32 9.14 -1.82
N ARG A 69 3.59 10.42 -1.50
CA ARG A 69 4.96 10.95 -1.37
C ARG A 69 5.74 10.13 -0.34
N LYS A 70 5.20 9.94 0.86
CA LYS A 70 5.85 9.18 1.94
C LYS A 70 6.16 7.75 1.51
N ILE A 71 5.20 7.06 0.87
CA ILE A 71 5.40 5.69 0.36
C ILE A 71 6.52 5.66 -0.68
N ALA A 72 6.56 6.62 -1.60
CA ALA A 72 7.55 6.66 -2.66
C ALA A 72 9.00 6.81 -2.14
N PHE A 73 9.21 7.37 -0.94
CA PHE A 73 10.53 7.43 -0.30
C PHE A 73 11.06 6.06 0.17
N TYR A 74 10.19 5.09 0.44
CA TYR A 74 10.64 3.77 0.91
C TYR A 74 11.11 2.89 -0.26
N PRO A 75 12.06 1.96 -0.01
CA PRO A 75 12.33 0.89 -0.96
C PRO A 75 11.05 0.14 -1.32
N PRO A 76 10.91 -0.37 -2.56
CA PRO A 76 9.73 -1.10 -3.00
C PRO A 76 9.35 -2.24 -2.03
N VAL A 77 8.03 -2.44 -1.86
CA VAL A 77 7.53 -3.43 -0.90
C VAL A 77 7.69 -4.84 -1.47
N GLY A 78 8.47 -5.65 -0.76
CA GLY A 78 8.65 -7.07 -1.06
C GLY A 78 7.36 -7.88 -1.09
N ASN A 79 7.39 -9.05 -1.73
CA ASN A 79 6.27 -9.99 -1.73
C ASN A 79 6.64 -11.25 -0.93
N SER A 80 5.81 -11.64 0.02
CA SER A 80 6.05 -12.81 0.88
C SER A 80 6.15 -14.16 0.15
N ASN A 81 5.72 -14.23 -1.11
CA ASN A 81 5.78 -15.42 -1.96
C ASN A 81 6.95 -15.38 -2.95
N ASN A 82 7.74 -14.31 -2.93
CA ASN A 82 8.85 -14.06 -3.86
C ASN A 82 10.13 -13.74 -3.08
N ASP A 83 10.45 -14.56 -2.07
CA ASP A 83 11.63 -14.37 -1.19
C ASP A 83 11.75 -12.96 -0.58
N PHE A 84 10.61 -12.29 -0.38
CA PHE A 84 10.52 -10.89 0.07
C PHE A 84 11.11 -9.86 -0.90
N GLU A 85 11.37 -10.25 -2.14
CA GLU A 85 11.65 -9.34 -3.25
C GLU A 85 10.36 -8.76 -3.82
N PRO A 86 10.35 -7.48 -4.23
CA PRO A 86 9.19 -6.85 -4.83
C PRO A 86 8.88 -7.53 -6.18
N THR A 87 7.60 -7.66 -6.50
CA THR A 87 7.21 -8.11 -7.85
C THR A 87 7.44 -6.98 -8.84
N ILE A 88 7.57 -7.31 -10.14
CA ILE A 88 7.70 -6.29 -11.19
C ILE A 88 6.55 -5.26 -11.17
N THR A 89 5.34 -5.69 -10.81
CA THR A 89 4.19 -4.79 -10.68
C THR A 89 4.37 -3.78 -9.55
N VAL A 90 4.92 -4.20 -8.42
CA VAL A 90 5.18 -3.31 -7.27
C VAL A 90 6.37 -2.39 -7.56
N LEU A 91 7.41 -2.88 -8.25
CA LEU A 91 8.51 -2.05 -8.72
C LEU A 91 7.99 -0.92 -9.63
N ARG A 92 7.23 -1.27 -10.67
CA ARG A 92 6.61 -0.31 -11.59
C ARG A 92 5.76 0.72 -10.86
N ALA A 93 4.86 0.28 -9.97
CA ALA A 93 4.03 1.20 -9.20
C ALA A 93 4.85 2.14 -8.31
N THR A 94 5.86 1.62 -7.61
CA THR A 94 6.68 2.41 -6.68
C THR A 94 7.53 3.43 -7.43
N TYR A 95 8.20 3.02 -8.50
CA TYR A 95 9.05 3.91 -9.29
C TYR A 95 8.24 4.91 -10.11
N PHE A 96 7.07 4.52 -10.62
CA PHE A 96 6.12 5.46 -11.23
C PHE A 96 5.72 6.56 -10.24
N LEU A 97 5.33 6.21 -9.01
CA LEU A 97 5.04 7.22 -8.00
C LEU A 97 6.25 8.11 -7.71
N ARG A 98 7.45 7.52 -7.64
CA ARG A 98 8.68 8.24 -7.33
C ARG A 98 9.11 9.22 -8.41
N PHE A 99 9.01 8.85 -9.69
CA PHE A 99 9.66 9.58 -10.78
C PHE A 99 8.68 10.23 -11.78
N LEU A 100 7.49 9.67 -11.98
CA LEU A 100 6.61 10.00 -13.12
C LEU A 100 5.20 10.48 -12.73
N SER A 101 4.88 10.52 -11.43
CA SER A 101 3.53 10.86 -10.95
C SER A 101 3.34 12.32 -10.52
N GLU A 102 4.33 13.19 -10.79
CA GLU A 102 4.34 14.62 -10.44
C GLU A 102 4.14 14.90 -8.92
N LEU A 103 4.49 13.92 -8.07
CA LEU A 103 4.37 14.05 -6.61
C LEU A 103 5.41 14.98 -5.98
N PHE A 104 6.54 15.18 -6.66
CA PHE A 104 7.71 15.90 -6.18
C PHE A 104 8.00 17.08 -7.11
N GLU A 105 8.30 18.25 -6.52
CA GLU A 105 8.71 19.44 -7.26
C GLU A 105 10.11 19.27 -7.88
N GLU A 106 11.01 18.59 -7.15
CA GLU A 106 12.36 18.25 -7.61
C GLU A 106 12.42 16.79 -8.05
N GLN A 107 13.23 16.51 -9.08
CA GLN A 107 13.45 15.14 -9.53
C GLN A 107 14.12 14.32 -8.43
N PHE A 108 13.48 13.20 -8.09
CA PHE A 108 14.06 12.23 -7.19
C PHE A 108 15.27 11.57 -7.86
N PRO A 109 16.42 11.40 -7.18
CA PRO A 109 17.54 10.68 -7.76
C PRO A 109 17.15 9.21 -8.02
N GLY A 110 17.30 8.77 -9.27
CA GLY A 110 17.02 7.40 -9.70
C GLY A 110 18.05 6.93 -10.72
N THR A 111 18.16 5.62 -10.93
CA THR A 111 18.96 5.07 -12.04
C THR A 111 18.14 5.01 -13.33
N ASP A 112 18.81 4.97 -14.48
CA ASP A 112 18.15 4.79 -15.79
C ASP A 112 17.26 3.52 -15.81
N GLU A 113 17.71 2.46 -15.14
CA GLU A 113 16.95 1.21 -15.00
C GLU A 113 15.66 1.40 -14.19
N GLU A 114 15.70 2.14 -13.07
CA GLU A 114 14.51 2.40 -12.26
C GLU A 114 13.48 3.26 -13.03
N ILE A 115 13.96 4.21 -13.83
CA ILE A 115 13.12 5.05 -14.69
C ILE A 115 12.50 4.22 -15.81
N GLU A 116 13.26 3.34 -16.46
CA GLU A 116 12.72 2.41 -17.48
C GLU A 116 11.64 1.50 -16.89
N ILE A 117 11.83 1.01 -15.67
CA ILE A 117 10.80 0.24 -14.97
C ILE A 117 9.57 1.12 -14.70
N ALA A 118 9.74 2.37 -14.26
CA ALA A 118 8.65 3.30 -14.02
C ALA A 118 7.78 3.55 -15.27
N ASP A 119 8.42 3.75 -16.42
CA ASP A 119 7.76 4.02 -17.72
C ASP A 119 6.81 2.89 -18.16
N ASN A 120 7.04 1.67 -17.65
CA ASN A 120 6.17 0.53 -17.94
C ASN A 120 4.89 0.49 -17.07
N TRP A 121 4.65 1.49 -16.23
CA TRP A 121 3.38 1.66 -15.53
C TRP A 121 2.38 2.44 -16.40
N ASN A 122 1.32 1.75 -16.85
CA ASN A 122 0.34 2.30 -17.79
C ASN A 122 -1.06 2.54 -17.16
N LYS A 123 -1.09 2.76 -15.84
CA LYS A 123 -2.32 2.97 -15.06
C LYS A 123 -2.23 4.30 -14.30
N SER A 124 -3.30 4.70 -13.63
CA SER A 124 -3.32 5.95 -12.86
C SER A 124 -2.38 5.92 -11.65
N SER A 125 -1.99 7.11 -11.17
CA SER A 125 -1.22 7.26 -9.93
C SER A 125 -1.95 6.72 -8.71
N PHE A 126 -3.27 6.90 -8.67
CA PHE A 126 -4.09 6.32 -7.62
C PHE A 126 -4.08 4.78 -7.65
N GLU A 127 -4.13 4.17 -8.83
CA GLU A 127 -4.01 2.71 -8.94
C GLU A 127 -2.62 2.21 -8.50
N ALA A 128 -1.55 2.98 -8.77
CA ALA A 128 -0.21 2.66 -8.29
C ALA A 128 -0.17 2.62 -6.76
N LEU A 129 -0.78 3.63 -6.12
CA LEU A 129 -0.89 3.70 -4.67
C LEU A 129 -1.67 2.53 -4.08
N LEU A 130 -2.85 2.21 -4.62
CA LEU A 130 -3.66 1.07 -4.17
C LEU A 130 -2.96 -0.28 -4.41
N THR A 131 -2.16 -0.38 -5.47
CA THR A 131 -1.35 -1.59 -5.76
C THR A 131 -0.31 -1.82 -4.66
N ILE A 132 0.39 -0.76 -4.23
CA ILE A 132 1.36 -0.84 -3.13
C ILE A 132 0.63 -1.14 -1.81
N GLY A 133 -0.49 -0.46 -1.54
CA GLY A 133 -1.33 -0.69 -0.36
C GLY A 133 -1.79 -2.15 -0.25
N LYS A 134 -2.24 -2.74 -1.36
CA LYS A 134 -2.61 -4.16 -1.43
C LYS A 134 -1.42 -5.08 -1.12
N GLN A 135 -0.22 -4.78 -1.63
CA GLN A 135 0.97 -5.59 -1.32
C GLN A 135 1.34 -5.54 0.17
N ILE A 136 1.22 -4.38 0.81
CA ILE A 136 1.44 -4.21 2.26
C ILE A 136 0.43 -5.07 3.05
N ARG A 137 -0.85 -4.98 2.67
CA ARG A 137 -1.93 -5.79 3.22
C ARG A 137 -1.69 -7.29 3.06
N ASP A 138 -1.33 -7.73 1.86
CA ASP A 138 -1.06 -9.15 1.57
C ASP A 138 0.12 -9.69 2.39
N ASN A 139 1.16 -8.88 2.63
CA ASN A 139 2.27 -9.26 3.51
C ASN A 139 1.84 -9.37 4.98
N LEU A 140 0.91 -8.52 5.42
CA LEU A 140 0.37 -8.53 6.78
C LEU A 140 -0.47 -9.79 7.05
N PHE A 141 -1.42 -10.12 6.18
CA PHE A 141 -2.42 -11.16 6.46
C PHE A 141 -1.99 -12.56 6.10
N HIS A 142 -1.07 -12.74 5.15
CA HIS A 142 -0.62 -14.08 4.80
C HIS A 142 0.39 -14.66 5.80
N GLY A 143 0.76 -13.92 6.87
CA GLY A 143 1.52 -14.43 8.02
C GLY A 143 2.93 -14.94 7.68
N ARG A 144 3.39 -14.71 6.45
CA ARG A 144 4.64 -15.22 5.92
C ARG A 144 5.84 -14.35 6.28
N LYS A 145 5.61 -13.14 6.80
CA LYS A 145 6.65 -12.17 7.16
C LYS A 145 6.63 -11.87 8.67
N ILE A 146 7.34 -12.67 9.46
CA ILE A 146 7.59 -12.41 10.89
C ILE A 146 8.83 -11.53 10.99
N GLU A 147 8.68 -10.36 11.62
CA GLU A 147 9.70 -9.31 11.59
C GLU A 147 10.15 -9.00 13.01
N LEU A 148 11.17 -9.71 13.47
CA LEU A 148 11.73 -9.51 14.81
C LEU A 148 12.83 -8.44 14.83
N ASN A 149 13.52 -8.23 13.70
CA ASN A 149 14.55 -7.22 13.55
C ASN A 149 13.95 -5.80 13.61
N GLU A 150 14.53 -4.92 14.44
CA GLU A 150 13.98 -3.59 14.72
C GLU A 150 13.83 -2.70 13.47
N PRO A 151 14.88 -2.46 12.64
CA PRO A 151 14.74 -1.69 11.41
C PRO A 151 13.58 -2.14 10.51
N GLN A 152 13.46 -3.45 10.28
CA GLN A 152 12.40 -4.00 9.44
C GLN A 152 11.02 -3.84 10.09
N TYR A 153 10.91 -4.10 11.40
CA TYR A 153 9.68 -3.97 12.15
C TYR A 153 9.16 -2.52 12.14
N THR A 154 10.03 -1.54 12.40
CA THR A 154 9.68 -0.11 12.36
C THR A 154 9.24 0.33 10.97
N ARG A 155 10.02 0.01 9.94
CA ARG A 155 9.65 0.31 8.54
C ARG A 155 8.27 -0.25 8.19
N ASN A 156 7.97 -1.48 8.59
CA ASN A 156 6.68 -2.07 8.26
C ASN A 156 5.54 -1.52 9.10
N LYS A 157 5.78 -1.12 10.35
CA LYS A 157 4.79 -0.37 11.13
C LYS A 157 4.38 0.90 10.39
N GLU A 158 5.34 1.65 9.84
CA GLU A 158 5.09 2.86 9.05
C GLU A 158 4.34 2.56 7.75
N LEU A 159 4.75 1.52 7.01
CA LEU A 159 4.05 1.10 5.78
C LEU A 159 2.60 0.68 6.05
N ILE A 160 2.36 -0.09 7.11
CA ILE A 160 1.01 -0.51 7.51
C ILE A 160 0.18 0.71 7.92
N LYS A 161 0.78 1.68 8.63
CA LYS A 161 0.11 2.93 8.98
C LYS A 161 -0.31 3.70 7.72
N MET A 162 0.60 3.91 6.79
CA MET A 162 0.29 4.57 5.52
C MET A 162 -0.79 3.84 4.72
N ALA A 163 -0.73 2.50 4.64
CA ALA A 163 -1.78 1.72 4.01
C ALA A 163 -3.13 1.90 4.72
N SER A 164 -3.16 1.87 6.06
CA SER A 164 -4.38 2.09 6.85
C SER A 164 -4.98 3.47 6.61
N ASP A 165 -4.13 4.50 6.53
CA ASP A 165 -4.54 5.89 6.31
C ASP A 165 -5.09 6.09 4.89
N ILE A 166 -4.49 5.43 3.88
CA ILE A 166 -5.06 5.40 2.52
C ILE A 166 -6.45 4.80 2.54
N MET A 167 -6.64 3.62 3.14
CA MET A 167 -7.95 2.97 3.15
C MET A 167 -8.99 3.79 3.91
N SER A 168 -8.59 4.45 5.01
CA SER A 168 -9.46 5.38 5.75
C SER A 168 -9.91 6.53 4.85
N LEU A 169 -8.97 7.23 4.21
CA LEU A 169 -9.31 8.34 3.30
C LEU A 169 -10.20 7.89 2.14
N VAL A 170 -9.99 6.67 1.64
CA VAL A 170 -10.87 6.12 0.60
C VAL A 170 -12.29 5.98 1.14
N LEU A 171 -12.45 5.29 2.27
CA LEU A 171 -13.74 5.06 2.94
C LEU A 171 -14.46 6.35 3.32
N ASP A 172 -13.75 7.28 3.97
CA ASP A 172 -14.28 8.55 4.45
C ASP A 172 -14.83 9.44 3.31
N ASN A 173 -14.35 9.23 2.09
CA ASN A 173 -14.76 9.99 0.90
C ASN A 173 -15.54 9.16 -0.13
N LEU A 174 -15.94 7.91 0.20
CA LEU A 174 -16.67 7.03 -0.73
C LEU A 174 -17.99 7.65 -1.21
N GLU A 175 -18.81 8.13 -0.28
CA GLU A 175 -20.11 8.74 -0.61
C GLU A 175 -19.94 9.97 -1.52
N GLN A 176 -18.92 10.78 -1.26
CA GLN A 176 -18.61 11.94 -2.10
C GLN A 176 -18.14 11.52 -3.49
N ALA A 177 -17.28 10.50 -3.58
CA ALA A 177 -16.78 10.00 -4.87
C ALA A 177 -17.91 9.53 -5.80
N GLU A 178 -18.98 8.94 -5.24
CA GLU A 178 -20.14 8.46 -6.01
C GLU A 178 -21.04 9.57 -6.55
N GLN A 179 -20.83 10.82 -6.13
CA GLN A 179 -21.61 11.98 -6.56
C GLN A 179 -20.94 12.79 -7.69
N VAL A 180 -19.69 12.44 -8.05
CA VAL A 180 -18.87 13.17 -9.04
C VAL A 180 -19.12 12.68 -10.47
#